data_AF-A0A7J4CRK5-F1
#
_entry.id   AF-A0A7J4CRK5-F1
#
_cell.length_a   1.000
_cell.length_b   1.000
_cell.length_c   1.000
_cell.angle_alpha   90.00
_cell.angle_beta   90.00
_cell.angle_gamma   90.00
#
_symmetry.space_group_name_H-M   'P 1'
#
loop_
_entity.id
_entity.type
_entity.pdbx_description
1 polymer ?
#
loop_
_entity_poly.entity_id
_entity_poly.type
_entity_poly.pdbx_seq_one_letter_code
_entity_poly.pdbx_strand_id
1 'polypeptide(L)'
;MDGVGEAVMSQLSALRNASGAAETVGLSDLVIADFAARDPTLVSAIEEATAYQKEIVAEFGPEVLMQDEATLVKSLQADLINFYALETVNPYVAISGRGPWVITSHGAVLHDNGGYGMLAAGHGPETV
;
A
#
# COMPACT_ATOMS: atom_id res chain seq x y z
N MET A 1 14.85 4.38 -20.12
CA MET A 1 14.32 4.64 -18.76
C MET A 1 12.79 4.68 -18.74
N ASP A 2 12.11 4.73 -19.90
CA ASP A 2 10.64 4.88 -19.96
C ASP A 2 9.83 3.64 -19.55
N GLY A 3 10.39 2.42 -19.67
CA GLY A 3 9.64 1.18 -19.42
C GLY A 3 9.34 0.88 -17.94
N VAL A 4 10.19 1.33 -17.00
CA VAL A 4 9.99 1.04 -15.56
C VAL A 4 8.81 1.85 -15.02
N GLY A 5 8.72 3.14 -15.38
CA GLY A 5 7.59 3.98 -14.99
C GLY A 5 6.26 3.47 -15.52
N GLU A 6 6.21 3.05 -16.79
CA GLU A 6 4.98 2.50 -17.38
C GLU A 6 4.53 1.20 -16.70
N ALA A 7 5.46 0.28 -16.40
CA ALA A 7 5.16 -0.96 -15.70
C ALA A 7 4.63 -0.72 -14.28
N VAL A 8 5.26 0.19 -13.53
CA VAL A 8 4.82 0.59 -12.18
C VAL A 8 3.42 1.20 -12.23
N MET A 9 3.16 2.11 -13.17
CA MET A 9 1.86 2.77 -13.29
C MET A 9 0.75 1.79 -13.68
N SER A 10 1.05 0.81 -14.52
CA SER A 10 0.11 -0.26 -14.88
C SER A 10 -0.27 -1.10 -13.65
N GLN A 11 0.70 -1.47 -12.81
CA GLN A 11 0.46 -2.22 -11.57
C GLN A 11 -0.39 -1.42 -10.57
N LEU A 12 -0.04 -0.14 -10.34
CA LEU A 12 -0.82 0.72 -9.43
C LEU A 12 -2.25 0.95 -9.94
N SER A 13 -2.43 1.13 -11.25
CA SER A 13 -3.76 1.22 -11.86
C SER A 13 -4.57 -0.06 -11.61
N ALA A 14 -3.96 -1.24 -11.74
CA ALA A 14 -4.62 -2.51 -11.44
C ALA A 14 -5.02 -2.62 -9.97
N LEU A 15 -4.16 -2.21 -9.02
CA LEU A 15 -4.48 -2.20 -7.59
C LEU A 15 -5.66 -1.25 -7.31
N ARG A 16 -5.59 0.00 -7.80
CA ARG A 16 -6.64 1.03 -7.61
C ARG A 16 -7.99 0.61 -8.21
N ASN A 17 -7.99 -0.04 -9.37
CA ASN A 17 -9.22 -0.50 -10.04
C ASN A 17 -9.83 -1.76 -9.38
N ALA A 18 -9.06 -2.46 -8.56
CA ALA A 18 -9.50 -3.64 -7.82
C ALA A 18 -9.79 -3.33 -6.35
N SER A 19 -10.07 -2.06 -6.05
CA SER A 19 -10.40 -1.58 -4.70
C SER A 19 -11.62 -0.63 -4.72
N GLY A 20 -12.23 -0.43 -3.54
CA GLY A 20 -13.32 0.53 -3.35
C GLY A 20 -12.84 1.99 -3.37
N ALA A 21 -13.66 2.91 -2.86
CA ALA A 21 -13.28 4.32 -2.78
C ALA A 21 -12.13 4.51 -1.78
N ALA A 22 -11.02 5.10 -2.25
CA ALA A 22 -9.88 5.48 -1.41
C ALA A 22 -10.12 6.86 -0.76
N GLU A 23 -9.75 7.01 0.51
CA GLU A 23 -9.69 8.32 1.19
C GLU A 23 -8.25 8.80 1.35
N THR A 24 -7.30 7.87 1.43
CA THR A 24 -5.88 8.14 1.58
C THR A 24 -5.30 8.72 0.29
N VAL A 25 -4.88 9.98 0.36
CA VAL A 25 -4.22 10.67 -0.75
C VAL A 25 -2.71 10.44 -0.65
N GLY A 26 -2.19 9.63 -1.58
CA GLY A 26 -0.75 9.35 -1.70
C GLY A 26 0.02 10.32 -2.59
N LEU A 27 1.25 9.96 -2.92
CA LEU A 27 2.09 10.67 -3.88
C LEU A 27 1.43 10.69 -5.26
N SER A 28 1.70 11.75 -6.04
CA SER A 28 1.21 11.84 -7.41
C SER A 28 1.94 10.86 -8.33
N ASP A 29 1.26 10.45 -9.40
CA ASP A 29 1.83 9.52 -10.41
C ASP A 29 3.13 10.04 -11.02
N LEU A 30 3.27 11.36 -11.18
CA LEU A 30 4.52 11.99 -11.65
C LEU A 30 5.68 11.78 -10.67
N VAL A 31 5.42 11.93 -9.37
CA VAL A 31 6.43 11.71 -8.31
C VAL A 31 6.77 10.23 -8.21
N ILE A 32 5.76 9.36 -8.26
CA ILE A 32 5.95 7.91 -8.23
C ILE A 32 6.82 7.46 -9.40
N ALA A 33 6.53 7.90 -10.63
CA ALA A 33 7.29 7.52 -11.82
C ALA A 33 8.75 8.00 -11.76
N ASP A 34 8.99 9.22 -11.26
CA ASP A 34 10.34 9.75 -11.07
C ASP A 34 11.13 8.97 -10.02
N PHE A 35 10.53 8.64 -8.87
CA PHE A 35 11.20 7.82 -7.86
C PHE A 35 11.40 6.37 -8.30
N ALA A 36 10.45 5.77 -9.03
CA ALA A 36 10.60 4.40 -9.54
C ALA A 36 11.80 4.26 -10.50
N ALA A 37 12.18 5.33 -11.19
CA ALA A 37 13.36 5.35 -12.03
C ALA A 37 14.70 5.43 -11.25
N ARG A 38 14.66 5.82 -9.98
CA ARG A 38 15.85 6.15 -9.17
C ARG A 38 16.00 5.29 -7.92
N ASP A 39 14.91 4.73 -7.42
CA ASP A 39 14.86 3.91 -6.21
C ASP A 39 14.20 2.56 -6.52
N PRO A 40 14.99 1.47 -6.65
CA PRO A 40 14.45 0.15 -6.94
C PRO A 40 13.58 -0.40 -5.81
N THR A 41 13.71 0.09 -4.56
CA THR A 41 12.91 -0.39 -3.44
C THR A 41 11.43 -0.01 -3.58
N LEU A 42 11.12 1.12 -4.24
CA LEU A 42 9.75 1.48 -4.60
C LEU A 42 9.15 0.48 -5.59
N VAL A 43 9.93 0.09 -6.60
CA VAL A 43 9.48 -0.91 -7.59
C VAL A 43 9.18 -2.23 -6.90
N SER A 44 10.08 -2.70 -6.03
CA SER A 44 9.88 -3.94 -5.26
C SER A 44 8.65 -3.86 -4.34
N ALA A 45 8.41 -2.73 -3.66
CA ALA A 45 7.22 -2.57 -2.83
C ALA A 45 5.92 -2.71 -3.65
N ILE A 46 5.88 -2.15 -4.86
CA ILE A 46 4.71 -2.20 -5.74
C ILE A 46 4.50 -3.60 -6.32
N GLU A 47 5.58 -4.28 -6.71
CA GLU A 47 5.53 -5.67 -7.18
C GLU A 47 5.02 -6.61 -6.08
N GLU A 48 5.52 -6.45 -4.85
CA GLU A 48 5.08 -7.22 -3.69
C GLU A 48 3.63 -6.93 -3.32
N ALA A 49 3.20 -5.66 -3.36
CA ALA A 49 1.80 -5.29 -3.16
C ALA A 49 0.89 -5.97 -4.20
N THR A 50 1.32 -6.00 -5.46
CA THR A 50 0.57 -6.63 -6.55
C THR A 50 0.49 -8.14 -6.40
N ALA A 51 1.55 -8.78 -5.89
CA ALA A 51 1.54 -10.21 -5.58
C ALA A 51 0.62 -10.50 -4.39
N TYR A 52 0.76 -9.76 -3.29
CA TYR A 52 -0.01 -9.98 -2.07
C TYR A 52 -1.50 -9.66 -2.24
N GLN A 53 -1.84 -8.69 -3.08
CA GLN A 53 -3.24 -8.44 -3.45
C GLN A 53 -3.90 -9.68 -4.09
N LYS A 54 -3.17 -10.41 -4.94
CA LYS A 54 -3.70 -11.65 -5.53
C LYS A 54 -3.89 -12.75 -4.49
N GLU A 55 -3.00 -12.82 -3.50
CA GLU A 55 -3.12 -13.76 -2.38
C GLU A 55 -4.36 -13.44 -1.53
N ILE A 56 -4.57 -12.17 -1.18
CA ILE A 56 -5.76 -11.71 -0.45
C ILE A 56 -7.03 -12.07 -1.22
N VAL A 57 -7.08 -11.77 -2.53
CA VAL A 57 -8.24 -12.08 -3.38
C VAL A 57 -8.48 -13.59 -3.48
N ALA A 58 -7.42 -14.40 -3.56
CA ALA A 58 -7.54 -15.84 -3.64
C ALA A 58 -8.04 -16.46 -2.32
N GLU A 59 -7.65 -15.91 -1.18
CA GLU A 59 -8.01 -16.42 0.15
C GLU A 59 -9.38 -15.91 0.62
N PHE A 60 -9.67 -14.62 0.43
CA PHE A 60 -10.83 -13.95 1.03
C PHE A 60 -11.85 -13.43 0.03
N GLY A 61 -11.58 -13.56 -1.28
CA GLY A 61 -12.44 -13.04 -2.34
C GLY A 61 -12.18 -11.56 -2.67
N PRO A 62 -12.48 -11.11 -3.90
CA PRO A 62 -12.26 -9.72 -4.32
C PRO A 62 -13.12 -8.71 -3.57
N GLU A 63 -14.27 -9.12 -3.04
CA GLU A 63 -15.21 -8.28 -2.31
C GLU A 63 -14.59 -7.59 -1.09
N VAL A 64 -13.57 -8.20 -0.46
CA VAL A 64 -12.87 -7.62 0.68
C VAL A 64 -12.17 -6.33 0.28
N LEU A 65 -11.40 -6.33 -0.80
CA LEU A 65 -10.67 -5.14 -1.26
C LEU A 65 -11.59 -4.12 -1.95
N MET A 66 -12.75 -4.55 -2.47
CA MET A 66 -13.75 -3.67 -3.08
C MET A 66 -14.57 -2.85 -2.09
N GLN A 67 -14.41 -3.07 -0.78
CA GLN A 67 -14.97 -2.17 0.24
C GLN A 67 -14.29 -0.80 0.16
N ASP A 68 -15.03 0.27 0.45
CA ASP A 68 -14.43 1.59 0.62
C ASP A 68 -13.39 1.56 1.75
N GLU A 69 -12.30 2.31 1.61
CA GLU A 69 -11.13 2.22 2.49
C GLU A 69 -11.49 2.39 3.98
N ALA A 70 -12.34 3.38 4.29
CA ALA A 70 -12.81 3.64 5.65
C ALA A 70 -13.66 2.47 6.21
N THR A 71 -14.37 1.74 5.36
CA THR A 71 -15.13 0.55 5.75
C THR A 71 -14.19 -0.62 5.98
N LEU A 72 -13.25 -0.87 5.05
CA LEU A 72 -12.26 -1.94 5.17
C LEU A 72 -11.44 -1.81 6.45
N VAL A 73 -10.89 -0.61 6.74
CA VAL A 73 -10.10 -0.34 7.95
C VAL A 73 -10.89 -0.69 9.21
N LYS A 74 -12.17 -0.29 9.29
CA LYS A 74 -13.04 -0.60 10.42
C LYS A 74 -13.33 -2.10 10.51
N SER A 75 -13.63 -2.75 9.39
CA SER A 75 -13.94 -4.18 9.33
C SER A 75 -12.77 -5.05 9.79
N LEU A 76 -11.54 -4.75 9.34
CA LEU A 76 -10.36 -5.52 9.73
C LEU A 76 -9.96 -5.32 11.20
N GLN A 77 -10.36 -4.19 11.81
CA GLN A 77 -10.05 -3.87 13.20
C GLN A 77 -11.22 -4.13 14.16
N ALA A 78 -12.37 -4.64 13.69
CA ALA A 78 -13.61 -4.71 14.47
C ALA A 78 -13.48 -5.53 15.77
N ASP A 79 -12.61 -6.54 15.76
CA ASP A 79 -12.34 -7.41 16.90
C ASP A 79 -11.05 -7.03 17.68
N LEU A 80 -10.45 -5.87 17.35
CA LEU A 80 -9.27 -5.35 18.02
C LEU A 80 -9.64 -4.20 18.97
N ILE A 81 -9.04 -4.19 20.16
CA ILE A 81 -9.12 -3.05 21.08
C ILE A 81 -7.95 -2.12 20.76
N ASN A 82 -8.26 -0.95 20.19
CA ASN A 82 -7.27 0.08 19.93
C ASN A 82 -7.13 1.02 21.14
N PHE A 83 -5.91 1.16 21.67
CA PHE A 83 -5.62 2.05 22.79
C PHE A 83 -5.26 3.47 22.34
N TYR A 84 -5.07 3.68 21.03
CA TYR A 84 -4.84 4.98 20.43
C TYR A 84 -6.17 5.65 20.11
N ALA A 85 -6.17 6.99 20.12
CA ALA A 85 -7.32 7.76 19.69
C ALA A 85 -7.60 7.50 18.19
N LEU A 86 -8.86 7.47 17.77
CA LEU A 86 -9.24 7.13 16.39
C LEU A 86 -8.54 8.04 15.36
N GLU A 87 -8.38 9.30 15.70
CA GLU A 87 -7.67 10.31 14.91
C GLU A 87 -6.17 10.06 14.73
N THR A 88 -5.59 9.12 15.50
CA THR A 88 -4.17 8.74 15.44
C THR A 88 -3.95 7.37 14.81
N VAL A 89 -5.02 6.73 14.34
CA VAL A 89 -4.96 5.47 13.59
C VAL A 89 -4.75 5.79 12.12
N ASN A 90 -3.88 5.03 11.45
CA ASN A 90 -3.70 5.17 10.01
C ASN A 90 -5.03 4.91 9.28
N PRO A 91 -5.45 5.78 8.36
CA PRO A 91 -6.72 5.66 7.64
C PRO A 91 -6.67 4.64 6.49
N TYR A 92 -5.64 3.80 6.44
CA TYR A 92 -5.39 2.85 5.37
C TYR A 92 -4.89 1.51 5.92
N VAL A 93 -4.94 0.49 5.07
CA VAL A 93 -4.32 -0.83 5.32
C VAL A 93 -3.09 -0.94 4.42
N ALA A 94 -1.90 -1.09 5.01
CA ALA A 94 -0.69 -1.37 4.23
C ALA A 94 -0.67 -2.82 3.77
N ILE A 95 -0.35 -3.07 2.50
CA ILE A 95 -0.22 -4.43 1.93
C ILE A 95 1.20 -4.73 1.46
N SER A 96 2.07 -3.72 1.39
CA SER A 96 3.52 -3.93 1.24
C SER A 96 4.29 -2.72 1.76
N GLY A 97 5.55 -2.94 2.10
CA GLY A 97 6.51 -1.88 2.33
C GLY A 97 7.94 -2.32 2.07
N ARG A 98 8.75 -1.42 1.53
CA ARG A 98 10.21 -1.58 1.36
C ARG A 98 10.89 -0.25 1.55
N GLY A 99 11.89 -0.21 2.43
CA GLY A 99 12.58 1.03 2.77
C GLY A 99 11.57 2.10 3.23
N PRO A 100 11.58 3.30 2.64
CA PRO A 100 10.64 4.36 3.02
C PRO A 100 9.26 4.23 2.37
N TRP A 101 9.02 3.23 1.53
CA TRP A 101 7.82 3.13 0.72
C TRP A 101 6.77 2.25 1.38
N VAL A 102 5.53 2.73 1.43
CA VAL A 102 4.36 1.97 1.86
C VAL A 102 3.32 1.97 0.75
N ILE A 103 2.82 0.78 0.41
CA ILE A 103 1.74 0.60 -0.57
C ILE A 103 0.48 0.18 0.18
N THR A 104 -0.59 0.96 0.01
CA THR A 104 -1.89 0.69 0.63
C THR A 104 -2.69 -0.33 -0.17
N SER A 105 -3.68 -0.96 0.47
CA SER A 105 -4.62 -1.89 -0.17
C SER A 105 -5.43 -1.25 -1.31
N HIS A 106 -5.57 0.08 -1.29
CA HIS A 106 -6.27 0.88 -2.30
C HIS A 106 -5.33 1.50 -3.34
N GLY A 107 -4.04 1.10 -3.37
CA GLY A 107 -3.09 1.51 -4.40
C GLY A 107 -2.57 2.95 -4.27
N ALA A 108 -2.75 3.60 -3.12
CA ALA A 108 -1.99 4.79 -2.75
C ALA A 108 -0.54 4.41 -2.41
N VAL A 109 0.41 5.24 -2.86
CA VAL A 109 1.84 5.13 -2.54
C VAL A 109 2.18 6.22 -1.53
N LEU A 110 2.71 5.83 -0.39
CA LEU A 110 3.12 6.73 0.68
C LEU A 110 4.63 6.66 0.87
N HIS A 111 5.23 7.79 1.23
CA HIS A 111 6.60 7.85 1.71
C HIS A 111 6.57 8.08 3.21
N ASP A 112 7.01 7.09 3.99
CA ASP A 112 7.11 7.19 5.43
C ASP A 112 8.44 7.82 5.83
N ASN A 113 8.36 9.05 6.35
CA ASN A 113 9.50 9.79 6.92
C ASN A 113 9.44 9.83 8.46
N GLY A 114 8.59 9.00 9.09
CA GLY A 114 8.38 8.94 10.53
C GLY A 114 9.52 8.23 11.26
N GLY A 115 10.23 8.96 12.12
CA GLY A 115 11.44 8.53 12.81
C GLY A 115 11.30 7.36 13.80
N TYR A 116 12.45 6.72 14.06
CA TYR A 116 12.69 5.57 14.95
C TYR A 116 12.17 4.18 14.50
N GLY A 117 11.76 4.00 13.24
CA GLY A 117 11.68 2.66 12.63
C GLY A 117 10.55 1.77 13.16
N MET A 118 9.42 2.34 13.58
CA MET A 118 8.30 1.60 14.18
C MET A 118 7.01 1.52 13.33
N LEU A 119 7.11 1.48 11.99
CA LEU A 119 6.04 0.88 11.18
C LEU A 119 6.55 -0.44 10.58
N ALA A 120 5.90 -1.53 10.98
CA ALA A 120 6.34 -2.91 10.76
C ALA A 120 6.57 -3.32 9.28
N ALA A 121 6.05 -2.53 8.32
CA ALA A 121 6.21 -2.81 6.89
C ALA A 121 7.46 -2.18 6.25
N GLY A 122 8.08 -1.13 6.84
CA GLY A 122 9.27 -0.48 6.25
C GLY A 122 10.56 -1.28 6.39
N HIS A 123 10.59 -2.20 7.36
CA HIS A 123 11.72 -3.09 7.65
C HIS A 123 11.68 -4.41 6.88
N GLY A 124 11.02 -4.47 5.71
CA GLY A 124 11.00 -5.68 4.88
C GLY A 124 12.43 -6.14 4.53
N PRO A 125 12.99 -7.15 5.21
CA PRO A 125 14.37 -7.57 4.98
C PRO A 125 14.45 -8.36 3.66
N GLU A 126 15.60 -8.33 3.00
CA GLU A 126 15.79 -9.08 1.73
C GLU A 126 15.73 -10.60 1.93
N THR A 127 15.96 -11.08 3.16
CA THR A 127 15.96 -12.49 3.54
C THR A 127 15.27 -12.67 4.90
N VAL A 128 14.43 -13.69 5.01
CA VAL A 128 13.92 -14.22 6.29
C VAL A 128 14.80 -15.37 6.75
#